data_AF-A0A069D0V1-F1
#
_entry.id   AF-A0A069D0V1-F1
#
_cell.length_a   1.000
_cell.length_b   1.000
_cell.length_c   1.000
_cell.angle_alpha   90.00
_cell.angle_beta   90.00
_cell.angle_gamma   90.00
#
_symmetry.space_group_name_H-M   'P 1'
#
loop_
_entity.id
_entity.type
_entity.pdbx_description
1 polymer ?
#
loop_
_entity_poly.entity_id
_entity_poly.type
_entity_poly.pdbx_seq_one_letter_code
_entity_poly.pdbx_strand_id
1 'polypeptide(L)' 'MSIARVYLSIFPSEKGEELVKNINENMKSIRFELGTRVRHQLRIIPELKFFIDDSLDYLQKIDSLLK' A
#
# COMPACT_ATOMS: atom_id res chain seq x y z
N MET A 1 -8.63 4.17 15.39
CA MET A 1 -8.88 3.80 13.98
C MET A 1 -7.76 2.86 13.55
N SER A 2 -8.10 1.69 12.99
CA SER A 2 -7.10 0.70 12.57
C SER A 2 -6.67 0.98 11.12
N ILE A 3 -5.36 1.11 10.90
CA ILE A 3 -4.74 1.33 9.59
C ILE A 3 -3.97 0.06 9.23
N ALA A 4 -4.17 -0.44 8.02
CA ALA A 4 -3.38 -1.54 7.47
C ALA A 4 -2.46 -0.99 6.38
N ARG A 5 -1.15 -1.19 6.56
CA ARG A 5 -0.13 -0.84 5.57
C ARG A 5 0.08 -2.03 4.65
N VAL A 6 -0.03 -1.80 3.35
CA VAL A 6 0.15 -2.81 2.31
C VAL A 6 1.33 -2.40 1.44
N TYR A 7 2.38 -3.20 1.45
CA TYR A 7 3.57 -2.98 0.62
C TYR A 7 3.43 -3.79 -0.66
N LEU A 8 3.63 -3.14 -1.80
CA LEU A 8 3.44 -3.71 -3.13
C LEU A 8 4.79 -3.76 -3.84
N SER A 9 5.21 -4.97 -4.21
CA SER A 9 6.34 -5.18 -5.12
C SER A 9 5.82 -5.17 -6.55
N ILE A 10 6.18 -4.15 -7.33
CA ILE A 10 5.66 -3.94 -8.70
C ILE A 10 6.77 -4.15 -9.72
N PHE A 11 6.48 -4.94 -10.76
CA PHE A 11 7.39 -5.18 -11.88
C PHE A 11 6.72 -4.80 -13.20
N PRO A 12 7.37 -3.99 -14.07
CA PRO A 12 8.68 -3.36 -13.91
C PRO A 12 8.65 -2.17 -12.93
N SER A 13 9.73 -1.97 -12.18
CA SER A 13 9.84 -0.97 -11.11
C SER A 13 9.63 0.48 -11.58
N GLU A 14 9.96 0.80 -12.85
CA GLU A 14 9.74 2.13 -13.44
C GLU A 14 8.27 2.57 -13.44
N LYS A 15 7.33 1.62 -13.45
CA LYS A 15 5.88 1.91 -13.42
C LYS A 15 5.28 1.80 -12.02
N GLY A 16 6.11 1.57 -11.00
CA GLY A 16 5.66 1.37 -9.62
C GLY A 16 4.88 2.55 -9.08
N GLU A 17 5.41 3.76 -9.24
CA GLU A 17 4.76 5.00 -8.75
C GLU A 17 3.41 5.27 -9.40
N GLU A 18 3.32 5.14 -10.72
CA GLU A 18 2.08 5.33 -11.47
C GLU A 18 1.01 4.32 -11.03
N LEU A 19 1.41 3.05 -10.88
CA LEU A 19 0.51 1.98 -10.45
C LEU A 19 0.03 2.19 -9.01
N VAL A 20 0.92 2.53 -8.07
CA VAL A 20 0.51 2.80 -6.68
C VAL A 20 -0.39 4.02 -6.58
N LYS A 21 -0.16 5.05 -7.40
CA LYS A 21 -1.07 6.20 -7.48
C LYS A 21 -2.46 5.78 -7.94
N ASN A 22 -2.55 5.01 -9.02
CA ASN A 22 -3.82 4.48 -9.52
C ASN A 22 -4.53 3.56 -8.51
N ILE A 23 -3.76 2.74 -7.77
CA ILE A 23 -4.30 1.88 -6.70
C ILE A 23 -4.87 2.72 -5.55
N ASN A 24 -4.18 3.79 -5.14
CA ASN A 24 -4.67 4.71 -4.11
C ASN A 24 -5.92 5.48 -4.56
N GLU A 25 -6.00 5.88 -5.83
CA GLU A 25 -7.23 6.49 -6.40
C GLU A 25 -8.42 5.51 -6.36
N ASN A 26 -8.16 4.23 -6.60
CA ASN A 26 -9.17 3.16 -6.57
C ASN A 26 -9.36 2.49 -5.20
N MET A 27 -8.79 3.05 -4.12
CA MET A 27 -8.80 2.46 -2.76
C MET A 27 -10.21 2.11 -2.28
N LYS A 28 -11.22 2.94 -2.58
CA LYS A 28 -12.61 2.70 -2.15
C LYS A 28 -13.17 1.40 -2.73
N SER A 29 -12.93 1.16 -4.01
CA SER A 29 -13.38 -0.03 -4.73
C SER A 29 -12.68 -1.27 -4.19
N ILE A 30 -11.35 -1.20 -4.02
CA ILE A 30 -10.55 -2.30 -3.46
C ILE A 30 -11.03 -2.66 -2.05
N ARG A 31 -11.28 -1.65 -1.20
CA ARG A 31 -11.79 -1.87 0.15
C ARG A 31 -13.17 -2.53 0.16
N PHE A 32 -14.06 -2.11 -0.75
CA PHE A 32 -15.40 -2.70 -0.87
C PHE A 32 -15.33 -4.17 -1.31
N GLU A 33 -14.50 -4.48 -2.30
CA GLU A 33 -14.33 -5.86 -2.79
C GLU A 33 -13.68 -6.74 -1.72
N LEU A 34 -12.63 -6.25 -1.05
CA LEU A 34 -12.00 -6.93 0.08
C LEU A 34 -13.04 -7.25 1.15
N GLY A 35 -13.88 -6.26 1.49
CA GLY A 35 -14.96 -6.41 2.45
C GLY A 35 -15.97 -7.48 2.11
N THR A 36 -16.35 -7.54 0.84
CA THR A 36 -17.30 -8.55 0.36
C THR A 36 -16.71 -9.95 0.49
N ARG A 37 -15.43 -10.11 0.16
CA ARG A 37 -14.71 -11.40 0.25
C ARG A 37 -14.48 -11.85 1.69
N VAL A 38 -14.12 -10.94 2.60
CA VAL A 38 -13.76 -11.25 3.99
C VAL A 38 -14.87 -10.95 5.00
N ARG A 39 -16.12 -10.75 4.55
CA ARG A 39 -17.26 -10.34 5.38
C ARG A 39 -17.55 -11.24 6.59
N HIS A 40 -17.12 -12.50 6.53
CA HIS A 40 -17.28 -13.47 7.62
C HIS A 40 -16.05 -13.57 8.53
N GLN A 41 -14.92 -13.01 8.13
CA GLN A 41 -13.65 -13.07 8.87
C GLN A 41 -13.39 -11.78 9.66
N LEU A 42 -13.81 -10.63 9.14
CA LEU A 42 -13.54 -9.33 9.73
C LEU A 42 -14.82 -8.55 10.02
N ARG A 43 -14.94 -8.04 11.25
CA ARG A 43 -16.05 -7.16 11.67
C ARG A 43 -15.95 -5.76 11.05
N ILE A 44 -14.74 -5.23 10.90
CA ILE A 44 -14.45 -3.89 10.37
C ILE A 44 -13.23 -4.01 9.47
N ILE A 45 -13.32 -3.44 8.28
CA ILE A 45 -12.19 -3.36 7.36
C ILE A 45 -11.38 -2.12 7.74
N PRO A 46 -10.06 -2.27 8.00
CA PRO A 46 -9.21 -1.13 8.28
C PRO A 46 -9.06 -0.23 7.04
N GLU A 47 -8.55 0.98 7.26
CA GLU A 47 -8.12 1.83 6.15
C GLU A 47 -6.84 1.25 5.54
N LEU A 48 -6.84 1.03 4.22
CA LEU A 48 -5.72 0.46 3.49
C LEU A 48 -4.83 1.59 2.98
N LYS A 49 -3.54 1.56 3.31
CA LYS A 49 -2.54 2.45 2.74
C LYS A 49 -1.54 1.64 1.93
N PHE A 50 -1.45 1.93 0.64
CA PHE A 50 -0.57 1.23 -0.28
C PHE A 50 0.74 1.98 -0.45
N PHE A 51 1.84 1.25 -0.36
CA PHE A 51 3.20 1.74 -0.51
C PHE A 51 3.94 0.86 -1.52
N ILE A 52 4.87 1.43 -2.27
CA ILE A 52 5.83 0.63 -3.02
C ILE A 52 6.80 0.03 -2.00
N ASP A 53 7.14 -1.24 -2.19
CA ASP A 53 8.19 -1.89 -1.41
C ASP A 53 9.58 -1.42 -1.86
N ASP A 54 9.91 -0.17 -1.53
CA ASP A 54 11.23 0.44 -1.74
C ASP A 54 12.04 0.44 -0.42
N SER A 55 11.88 -0.61 0.38
CA SER A 55 12.53 -0.74 1.69
C SER A 55 14.05 -0.57 1.62
N LEU A 56 14.66 -0.86 0.47
CA LEU A 56 16.07 -0.60 0.16
C LEU A 56 16.40 0.90 -0.05
N ASP A 57 15.56 1.65 -0.77
CA ASP A 57 15.79 3.09 -1.02
C ASP A 57 15.48 3.95 0.20
N TYR A 58 14.50 3.54 1.03
CA TYR A 58 14.19 4.23 2.28
C TYR A 58 15.37 4.20 3.27
N LEU A 59 16.09 3.08 3.34
CA LEU A 59 17.31 2.95 4.16
C LEU A 59 18.41 3.91 3.68
N GLN A 60 18.63 4.02 2.37
CA GLN A 60 19.64 4.92 1.80
C GLN A 60 19.32 6.41 2.10
N LYS A 61 18.03 6.77 2.10
CA LYS A 61 17.59 8.14 2.40
C LYS A 61 17.77 8.50 3.88
N ILE A 62 17.61 7.54 4.79
CA ILE A 62 17.87 7.73 6.23
C ILE A 62 19.37 7.96 6.47
N ASP A 63 20.25 7.16 5.86
CA ASP A 63 21.70 7.31 5.99
C ASP A 63 22.20 8.66 5.47
N SER A 64 21.58 9.20 4.40
CA SER A 64 21.96 10.51 3.86
C SER A 64 21.50 11.70 4.71
N LEU A 65 20.47 11.54 5.55
CA LEU A 65 19.94 12.61 6.42
C LEU A 65 20.63 12.63 7.80
N LEU A 66 21.29 11.54 8.18
CA LEU A 66 22.06 11.41 9.41
C LEU A 66 23.56 11.75 9.23
N LYS A 67 23.95 12.25 8.05
CA LYS A 67 25.32 12.64 7.72
C LYS A 67 25.56 14.14 7.91
#